data_AF-A0A365Q030-F1
#
_entry.id   AF-A0A365Q030-F1
#
_cell.length_a   1.000
_cell.length_b   1.000
_cell.length_c   1.000
_cell.angle_alpha   90.00
_cell.angle_beta   90.00
_cell.angle_gamma   90.00
#
_symmetry.space_group_name_H-M   'P 1'
#
loop_
_entity.id
_entity.type
_entity.pdbx_description
1 polymer ?
#
loop_
_entity_poly.entity_id
_entity_poly.type
_entity_poly.pdbx_seq_one_letter_code
_entity_poly.pdbx_strand_id
1 'polypeptide(L)'
;MKSNKEHLSSGIAIGVVGTLIASAVVGVTIVYTGAYNVAATEDHQPLVRWALETTMKTSVADRASSIEPPEFNAQMTSSGGREYQAMCQHCHGGPGVEKSEWARGMLPQPPHLPDVVTEWQAREVFWLIKHGVRMSAMPAFGPTHDDEQIWALTAFVMQLPGMTAQRYAEFGQGNSAAGHH
;
A
#
# COMPACT_ATOMS: atom_id res chain seq x y z
N MET A 1 11.73 -42.51 36.06
CA MET A 1 11.12 -41.74 34.94
C MET A 1 11.25 -40.21 35.04
N LYS A 2 11.63 -39.61 36.18
CA LYS A 2 11.75 -38.14 36.34
C LYS A 2 13.00 -37.54 35.66
N SER A 3 14.13 -38.25 35.66
CA SER A 3 15.43 -37.78 35.12
C SER A 3 15.44 -37.60 33.58
N ASN A 4 14.82 -38.48 32.79
CA ASN A 4 14.84 -38.35 31.33
C ASN A 4 14.08 -37.11 30.81
N LYS A 5 13.08 -36.61 31.54
CA LYS A 5 12.32 -35.41 31.14
C LYS A 5 13.13 -34.12 31.34
N GLU A 6 13.93 -34.06 32.41
CA GLU A 6 14.84 -32.94 32.70
C GLU A 6 15.92 -32.82 31.62
N HIS A 7 16.58 -33.93 31.26
CA HIS A 7 17.60 -33.95 30.20
C HIS A 7 17.03 -33.61 28.81
N LEU A 8 15.81 -34.07 28.51
CA LEU A 8 15.13 -33.72 27.25
C LEU A 8 14.75 -32.22 27.21
N SER A 9 14.25 -31.66 28.31
CA SER A 9 13.89 -30.23 28.37
C SER A 9 15.09 -29.30 28.26
N SER A 10 16.22 -29.67 28.89
CA SER A 10 17.48 -28.93 28.78
C SER A 10 18.08 -29.00 27.36
N GLY A 11 18.03 -30.18 26.73
CA GLY A 11 18.44 -30.35 25.33
C GLY A 11 17.62 -29.51 24.36
N ILE A 12 16.29 -29.47 24.53
CA ILE A 12 15.40 -28.63 23.71
C ILE A 12 15.71 -27.14 23.93
N ALA A 13 15.89 -26.70 25.18
CA ALA A 13 16.19 -25.30 25.48
C ALA A 13 17.52 -24.86 24.86
N ILE A 14 18.58 -25.66 24.98
CA ILE A 14 19.88 -25.39 24.36
C ILE A 14 19.75 -25.36 22.84
N GLY A 15 18.97 -26.28 22.25
CA GLY A 15 18.70 -26.31 20.81
C GLY A 15 18.04 -25.03 20.33
N VAL A 16 16.96 -24.60 20.98
CA VAL A 16 16.23 -23.36 20.64
C VAL A 16 17.14 -22.14 20.75
N VAL A 17 17.88 -22.00 21.85
CA VAL A 17 18.81 -20.88 22.04
C VAL A 17 19.91 -20.89 20.98
N GLY A 18 20.49 -22.06 20.70
CA GLY A 18 21.50 -22.23 19.65
C GLY A 18 20.97 -21.83 18.27
N THR A 19 19.75 -22.25 17.91
CA THR A 19 19.12 -21.86 16.64
C THR A 19 18.87 -20.36 16.56
N LEU A 20 18.35 -19.73 17.63
CA LEU A 20 18.12 -18.29 17.65
C LEU A 20 19.41 -17.48 17.47
N ILE A 21 20.49 -17.90 18.15
CA ILE A 21 21.81 -17.27 18.02
C ILE A 21 22.32 -17.44 16.59
N ALA A 22 22.25 -18.65 16.02
CA ALA A 22 22.69 -18.90 14.65
C ALA A 22 21.91 -18.05 13.64
N SER A 23 20.58 -17.97 13.76
CA SER A 23 19.74 -17.11 12.92
C SER A 23 20.10 -15.63 13.04
N ALA A 24 20.38 -15.14 14.25
CA ALA A 24 20.83 -13.77 14.46
C ALA A 24 22.18 -13.49 13.80
N VAL A 25 23.15 -14.41 13.92
CA VAL A 25 24.46 -14.30 13.27
C VAL A 25 24.31 -14.27 11.74
N VAL A 26 23.47 -15.14 11.16
CA VAL A 26 23.15 -15.12 9.72
C VAL A 26 22.53 -13.78 9.31
N GLY A 27 21.55 -13.28 10.07
CA GLY A 27 20.91 -11.99 9.79
C GLY A 27 21.89 -10.82 9.81
N VAL A 28 22.72 -10.73 10.85
CA VAL A 28 23.78 -9.70 10.96
C VAL A 28 24.77 -9.82 9.79
N THR A 29 25.15 -11.04 9.41
CA THR A 29 26.06 -11.26 8.28
C THR A 29 25.45 -10.75 6.98
N ILE A 30 24.18 -11.04 6.70
CA ILE A 30 23.50 -10.53 5.49
C ILE A 30 23.46 -9.01 5.49
N VAL A 31 23.15 -8.37 6.62
CA VAL A 31 23.07 -6.90 6.74
C VAL A 31 24.42 -6.24 6.48
N TYR A 32 25.50 -6.73 7.09
CA TYR A 32 26.83 -6.10 6.96
C TYR A 32 27.58 -6.48 5.68
N THR A 33 27.22 -7.59 5.03
CA THR A 33 27.82 -7.99 3.74
C THR A 33 27.03 -7.47 2.54
N GLY A 34 25.76 -7.08 2.72
CA GLY A 34 24.89 -6.72 1.59
C GLY A 34 24.54 -7.93 0.71
N ALA A 35 24.59 -9.15 1.25
CA ALA A 35 24.30 -10.38 0.51
C ALA A 35 22.85 -10.45 -0.04
N TYR A 36 21.95 -9.60 0.47
CA TYR A 36 20.59 -9.47 -0.05
C TYR A 36 20.53 -8.43 -1.17
N ASN A 37 20.04 -8.83 -2.35
CA ASN A 37 19.85 -7.91 -3.47
C ASN A 37 18.68 -6.96 -3.19
N VAL A 38 18.96 -5.66 -3.15
CA VAL A 38 17.96 -4.60 -2.90
C VAL A 38 17.48 -3.93 -4.19
N ALA A 39 17.90 -4.39 -5.37
CA ALA A 39 17.51 -3.82 -6.64
C ALA A 39 16.00 -4.02 -6.91
N ALA A 40 15.26 -2.91 -7.08
CA ALA A 40 13.83 -2.94 -7.40
C ALA A 40 13.51 -3.49 -8.80
N THR A 41 14.53 -3.79 -9.60
CA THR A 41 14.40 -4.48 -10.89
C THR A 41 14.12 -5.97 -10.74
N GLU A 42 14.38 -6.54 -9.55
CA GLU A 42 14.05 -7.93 -9.22
C GLU A 42 12.86 -7.96 -8.27
N ASP A 43 11.81 -8.66 -8.67
CA ASP A 43 10.63 -8.84 -7.83
C ASP A 43 10.95 -9.72 -6.62
N HIS A 44 10.15 -9.58 -5.56
CA HIS A 44 10.23 -10.46 -4.41
C HIS A 44 10.01 -11.92 -4.83
N GLN A 45 10.77 -12.80 -4.17
CA GLN A 45 10.57 -14.25 -4.25
C GLN A 45 9.10 -14.59 -3.94
N PRO A 46 8.49 -15.59 -4.59
CA PRO A 46 7.04 -15.86 -4.48
C PRO A 46 6.54 -15.97 -3.03
N LEU A 47 7.32 -16.62 -2.16
CA LEU A 47 7.00 -16.74 -0.74
C LEU A 47 6.99 -15.38 -0.02
N VAL A 48 7.98 -14.53 -0.30
CA VAL A 48 8.09 -13.19 0.32
C VAL A 48 6.96 -12.30 -0.19
N ARG A 49 6.67 -12.33 -1.50
CA ARG A 49 5.55 -11.59 -2.09
C ARG A 49 4.23 -11.97 -1.46
N TRP A 50 3.93 -13.28 -1.40
CA TRP A 50 2.72 -13.79 -0.77
C TRP A 50 2.62 -13.36 0.70
N ALA A 51 3.71 -13.44 1.46
CA ALA A 51 3.73 -13.05 2.87
C ALA A 51 3.45 -11.55 3.05
N LEU A 52 4.08 -10.69 2.25
CA LEU A 52 3.89 -9.23 2.30
C LEU A 52 2.47 -8.84 1.88
N GLU A 53 1.97 -9.38 0.77
CA GLU A 53 0.63 -9.08 0.27
C GLU A 53 -0.46 -9.54 1.24
N THR A 54 -0.34 -10.78 1.75
CA THR A 54 -1.30 -11.34 2.73
C THR A 54 -1.28 -10.51 4.02
N THR A 55 -0.11 -10.15 4.52
CA THR A 55 0.02 -9.32 5.72
C THR A 55 -0.61 -7.94 5.50
N MET A 56 -0.38 -7.33 4.34
CA MET A 56 -0.96 -6.04 3.99
C MET A 56 -2.49 -6.11 3.96
N LYS A 57 -3.08 -7.04 3.20
CA LYS A 57 -4.53 -7.19 3.08
C LYS A 57 -5.21 -7.44 4.44
N THR A 58 -4.70 -8.40 5.21
CA THR A 58 -5.25 -8.71 6.54
C THR A 58 -5.10 -7.54 7.51
N SER A 59 -3.94 -6.87 7.52
CA SER A 59 -3.72 -5.71 8.39
C SER A 59 -4.64 -4.54 8.03
N VAL A 60 -4.87 -4.27 6.75
CA VAL A 60 -5.76 -3.18 6.31
C VAL A 60 -7.20 -3.50 6.75
N ALA A 61 -7.69 -4.71 6.48
CA ALA A 61 -9.04 -5.13 6.86
C ALA A 61 -9.28 -4.99 8.37
N ASP A 62 -8.33 -5.47 9.20
CA ASP A 62 -8.44 -5.38 10.65
C ASP A 62 -8.42 -3.93 11.14
N ARG A 63 -7.51 -3.09 10.61
CA ARG A 63 -7.31 -1.71 11.08
C ARG A 63 -8.37 -0.74 10.58
N ALA A 64 -8.99 -1.05 9.44
CA ALA A 64 -10.10 -0.27 8.90
C ALA A 64 -11.47 -0.71 9.46
N SER A 65 -11.55 -1.82 10.20
CA SER A 65 -12.82 -2.44 10.62
C SER A 65 -13.76 -1.51 11.41
N SER A 66 -13.20 -0.61 12.22
CA SER A 66 -13.94 0.36 13.04
C SER A 66 -14.13 1.74 12.39
N ILE A 67 -13.64 1.92 11.15
CA ILE A 67 -13.79 3.17 10.41
C ILE A 67 -15.16 3.18 9.75
N GLU A 68 -15.95 4.20 10.07
CA GLU A 68 -17.28 4.43 9.50
C GLU A 68 -17.19 5.42 8.34
N PRO A 69 -17.43 4.99 7.09
CA PRO A 69 -17.42 5.90 5.96
C PRO A 69 -18.57 6.92 6.05
N PRO A 70 -18.32 8.21 5.80
CA PRO A 70 -19.39 9.19 5.65
C PRO A 70 -20.20 8.91 4.37
N GLU A 71 -21.39 9.50 4.28
CA GLU A 71 -22.13 9.51 3.02
C GLU A 71 -21.39 10.36 1.97
N PHE A 72 -21.05 9.74 0.84
CA PHE A 72 -20.38 10.44 -0.25
C PHE A 72 -21.34 11.37 -0.99
N ASN A 73 -20.88 12.59 -1.23
CA ASN A 73 -21.62 13.59 -1.99
C ASN A 73 -20.80 14.09 -3.20
N ALA A 74 -21.47 14.85 -4.07
CA ALA A 74 -20.86 15.37 -5.30
C ALA A 74 -19.66 16.30 -5.03
N GLN A 75 -19.68 17.06 -3.93
CA GLN A 75 -18.60 17.98 -3.57
C GLN A 75 -17.33 17.22 -3.18
N MET A 76 -17.45 16.16 -2.38
CA MET A 76 -16.34 15.26 -2.03
C MET A 76 -15.74 14.62 -3.28
N THR A 77 -16.59 14.11 -4.17
CA THR A 77 -16.14 13.52 -5.44
C THR A 77 -15.39 14.53 -6.31
N SER A 78 -15.92 15.74 -6.45
CA SER A 78 -15.31 16.79 -7.26
C SER A 78 -13.97 17.26 -6.71
N SER A 79 -13.86 17.47 -5.40
CA SER A 79 -12.60 17.84 -4.75
C SER A 79 -11.57 16.71 -4.80
N GLY A 80 -11.98 15.47 -4.51
CA GLY A 80 -11.12 14.29 -4.60
C GLY A 80 -10.59 14.03 -6.01
N GLY A 81 -11.38 14.30 -7.05
CA GLY A 81 -10.95 14.10 -8.43
C GLY A 81 -9.78 14.98 -8.86
N ARG A 82 -9.78 16.25 -8.44
CA ARG A 82 -8.65 17.16 -8.69
C ARG A 82 -7.39 16.66 -8.00
N GLU A 83 -7.53 16.27 -6.73
CA GLU A 83 -6.42 15.85 -5.89
C GLU A 83 -5.83 14.51 -6.36
N TYR A 84 -6.69 13.58 -6.77
CA TYR A 84 -6.28 12.32 -7.37
C TYR A 84 -5.42 12.53 -8.62
N GLN A 85 -5.80 13.45 -9.50
CA GLN A 85 -5.03 13.73 -10.71
C GLN A 85 -3.69 14.38 -10.41
N ALA A 86 -3.60 15.20 -9.37
CA ALA A 86 -2.37 15.86 -8.96
C ALA A 86 -1.36 14.91 -8.28
N MET A 87 -1.83 13.90 -7.55
CA MET A 87 -0.95 13.08 -6.71
C MET A 87 -1.00 11.58 -7.00
N CYS A 88 -2.18 11.01 -7.24
CA CYS A 88 -2.39 9.56 -7.30
C CYS A 88 -2.27 9.01 -8.73
N GLN A 89 -2.75 9.75 -9.72
CA GLN A 89 -2.80 9.34 -11.13
C GLN A 89 -1.42 8.96 -11.67
N HIS A 90 -0.36 9.65 -11.23
CA HIS A 90 0.98 9.38 -11.74
C HIS A 90 1.42 7.93 -11.50
N CYS A 91 1.07 7.37 -10.34
CA CYS A 91 1.36 5.98 -10.00
C CYS A 91 0.25 5.03 -10.46
N HIS A 92 -1.01 5.41 -10.30
CA HIS A 92 -2.16 4.51 -10.42
C HIS A 92 -2.93 4.60 -11.75
N GLY A 93 -2.60 5.58 -12.59
CA GLY A 93 -3.34 5.89 -13.82
C GLY A 93 -4.74 6.41 -13.54
N GLY A 94 -5.60 6.39 -14.55
CA GLY A 94 -7.00 6.74 -14.46
C GLY A 94 -7.74 6.28 -15.73
N PRO A 95 -9.07 6.43 -15.79
CA PRO A 95 -9.83 6.10 -16.99
C PRO A 95 -9.29 6.82 -18.23
N GLY A 96 -8.75 6.05 -19.18
CA GLY A 96 -8.12 6.57 -20.39
C GLY A 96 -6.75 7.25 -20.18
N VAL A 97 -6.14 7.11 -19.01
CA VAL A 97 -4.83 7.69 -18.66
C VAL A 97 -3.92 6.62 -18.10
N GLU A 98 -2.83 6.35 -18.82
CA GLU A 98 -1.80 5.42 -18.37
C GLU A 98 -1.00 5.95 -17.17
N LYS A 99 -0.39 5.03 -16.43
CA LYS A 99 0.57 5.37 -15.38
C LYS A 99 1.75 6.13 -15.99
N SER A 100 2.39 7.00 -15.19
CA SER A 100 3.60 7.68 -15.63
C SER A 100 4.71 6.66 -15.93
N GLU A 101 5.56 6.96 -16.92
CA GLU A 101 6.62 6.06 -17.38
C GLU A 101 7.53 5.56 -16.24
N TRP A 102 7.83 6.44 -15.27
CA TRP A 102 8.66 6.12 -14.11
C TRP A 102 7.97 5.18 -13.11
N ALA A 103 6.63 5.20 -13.03
CA ALA A 103 5.88 4.34 -12.12
C ALA A 103 5.99 2.85 -12.51
N ARG A 104 6.32 2.57 -13.79
CA ARG A 104 6.62 1.22 -14.27
C ARG A 104 7.95 0.66 -13.73
N GLY A 105 8.78 1.48 -13.07
CA GLY A 105 9.98 1.02 -12.37
C GLY A 105 9.77 0.74 -10.87
N MET A 106 8.56 0.94 -10.34
CA MET A 106 8.27 0.77 -8.92
C MET A 106 8.10 -0.71 -8.55
N LEU A 107 8.53 -1.07 -7.34
CA LEU A 107 8.31 -2.40 -6.77
C LEU A 107 7.73 -2.28 -5.35
N PRO A 108 6.57 -2.91 -5.06
CA PRO A 108 5.67 -3.53 -6.03
C PRO A 108 5.12 -2.52 -7.05
N GLN A 109 4.69 -3.02 -8.20
CA GLN A 109 4.02 -2.20 -9.21
C GLN A 109 2.71 -1.65 -8.64
N PRO A 110 2.46 -0.33 -8.68
CA PRO A 110 1.17 0.21 -8.29
C PRO A 110 0.08 -0.38 -9.18
N PRO A 111 -1.06 -0.84 -8.63
CA PRO A 111 -2.15 -1.34 -9.45
C PRO A 111 -2.81 -0.18 -10.22
N HIS A 112 -3.45 -0.51 -11.34
CA HIS A 112 -4.31 0.44 -12.04
C HIS A 112 -5.66 0.51 -11.31
N LEU A 113 -5.90 1.61 -10.59
CA LEU A 113 -7.03 1.69 -9.64
C LEU A 113 -8.42 1.50 -10.27
N PRO A 114 -8.72 2.00 -11.49
CA PRO A 114 -9.99 1.73 -12.16
C PRO A 114 -10.33 0.24 -12.29
N ASP A 115 -9.33 -0.63 -12.33
CA ASP A 115 -9.52 -2.07 -12.53
C ASP A 115 -9.67 -2.86 -11.22
N VAL A 116 -9.08 -2.38 -10.12
CA VAL A 116 -8.93 -3.17 -8.87
C VAL A 116 -9.64 -2.60 -7.65
N VAL A 117 -10.09 -1.35 -7.67
CA VAL A 117 -10.65 -0.72 -6.46
C VAL A 117 -11.93 -1.42 -5.97
N THR A 118 -12.64 -2.14 -6.84
CA THR A 118 -13.81 -2.96 -6.48
C THR A 118 -13.47 -4.13 -5.54
N GLU A 119 -12.20 -4.49 -5.42
CA GLU A 119 -11.72 -5.48 -4.43
C GLU A 119 -11.66 -4.92 -3.00
N TRP A 120 -11.83 -3.61 -2.82
CA TRP A 120 -11.64 -2.91 -1.56
C TRP A 120 -12.91 -2.18 -1.11
N GLN A 121 -13.08 -2.10 0.20
CA GLN A 121 -14.15 -1.32 0.82
C GLN A 121 -13.70 0.14 1.01
N ALA A 122 -14.64 1.08 1.01
CA ALA A 122 -14.34 2.51 1.18
C ALA A 122 -13.48 2.81 2.42
N ARG A 123 -13.74 2.13 3.55
CA ARG A 123 -12.95 2.25 4.78
C ARG A 123 -11.49 1.79 4.63
N GLU A 124 -11.26 0.77 3.81
CA GLU A 124 -9.93 0.22 3.54
C GLU A 124 -9.16 1.15 2.58
N VAL A 125 -9.85 1.68 1.57
CA VAL A 125 -9.29 2.70 0.66
C VAL A 125 -8.89 3.95 1.45
N PHE A 126 -9.75 4.44 2.35
CA PHE A 126 -9.42 5.54 3.26
C PHE A 126 -8.17 5.24 4.09
N TRP A 127 -8.10 4.06 4.70
CA TRP A 127 -6.96 3.66 5.52
C TRP A 127 -5.66 3.61 4.69
N LEU A 128 -5.71 3.04 3.49
CA LEU A 128 -4.59 2.96 2.57
C LEU A 128 -4.10 4.35 2.14
N ILE A 129 -4.99 5.28 1.80
CA ILE A 129 -4.61 6.66 1.46
C ILE A 129 -3.99 7.35 2.68
N LYS A 130 -4.61 7.23 3.85
CA LYS A 130 -4.14 7.88 5.09
C LYS A 130 -2.75 7.39 5.51
N HIS A 131 -2.50 6.08 5.41
CA HIS A 131 -1.31 5.46 6.01
C HIS A 131 -0.27 4.97 5.00
N GLY A 132 -0.61 4.92 3.72
CA GLY A 132 0.23 4.30 2.70
C GLY A 132 0.41 2.81 2.93
N VAL A 133 1.40 2.22 2.26
CA VAL A 133 1.77 0.82 2.45
C VAL A 133 3.26 0.74 2.75
N ARG A 134 3.59 0.31 3.97
CA ARG A 134 4.98 0.10 4.40
C ARG A 134 5.65 -0.98 3.54
N MET A 135 6.96 -0.83 3.30
CA MET A 135 7.73 -1.71 2.40
C MET A 135 7.23 -1.66 0.95
N SER A 136 6.61 -0.56 0.58
CA SER A 136 6.30 -0.18 -0.79
C SER A 136 6.68 1.29 -1.00
N ALA A 137 6.53 1.77 -2.23
CA ALA A 137 6.68 3.19 -2.53
C ALA A 137 5.36 3.98 -2.42
N MET A 138 4.27 3.39 -1.92
CA MET A 138 3.01 4.10 -1.66
C MET A 138 3.14 4.96 -0.38
N PRO A 139 3.12 6.29 -0.49
CA PRO A 139 3.30 7.19 0.66
C PRO A 139 2.05 7.26 1.53
N ALA A 140 2.22 7.72 2.77
CA ALA A 140 1.13 8.08 3.67
C ALA A 140 0.72 9.54 3.42
N PHE A 141 -0.58 9.79 3.24
CA PHE A 141 -1.10 11.16 3.08
C PHE A 141 -1.62 11.79 4.38
N GLY A 142 -1.86 10.99 5.43
CA GLY A 142 -2.31 11.49 6.74
C GLY A 142 -1.41 12.54 7.42
N PRO A 143 -0.07 12.57 7.19
CA PRO A 143 0.77 13.67 7.69
C PRO A 143 0.54 15.02 7.00
N THR A 144 -0.07 15.04 5.80
CA THR A 144 -0.23 16.24 4.98
C THR A 144 -1.69 16.59 4.66
N HIS A 145 -2.62 15.68 4.93
CA HIS A 145 -4.05 15.83 4.65
C HIS A 145 -4.89 15.47 5.87
N ASP A 146 -5.96 16.24 6.10
CA ASP A 146 -6.97 15.91 7.11
C ASP A 146 -7.92 14.79 6.62
N ASP A 147 -8.77 14.32 7.53
CA ASP A 147 -9.66 13.19 7.24
C ASP A 147 -10.73 13.57 6.22
N GLU A 148 -11.19 14.82 6.20
CA GLU A 148 -12.12 15.33 5.21
C GLU A 148 -11.53 15.26 3.78
N GLN A 149 -10.28 15.67 3.62
CA GLN A 149 -9.55 15.58 2.35
C GLN A 149 -9.32 14.13 1.91
N ILE A 150 -8.96 13.24 2.84
CA ILE A 150 -8.76 11.81 2.54
C ILE A 150 -10.07 11.14 2.18
N TRP A 151 -11.18 11.49 2.83
CA TRP A 151 -12.51 11.01 2.45
C TRP A 151 -12.96 11.53 1.08
N ALA A 152 -12.60 12.76 0.70
CA ALA A 152 -12.84 13.27 -0.65
C ALA A 152 -12.09 12.44 -1.71
N LEU A 153 -10.80 12.17 -1.49
CA LEU A 153 -10.01 11.27 -2.33
C LEU A 153 -10.64 9.87 -2.40
N THR A 154 -11.04 9.32 -1.26
CA THR A 154 -11.69 8.00 -1.18
C THR A 154 -12.99 7.97 -1.98
N ALA A 155 -13.84 8.98 -1.82
CA ALA A 155 -15.11 9.10 -2.54
C ALA A 155 -14.91 9.12 -4.06
N PHE A 156 -13.87 9.81 -4.53
CA PHE A 156 -13.51 9.82 -5.95
C PHE A 156 -12.94 8.47 -6.42
N VAL A 157 -12.00 7.88 -5.67
CA VAL A 157 -11.38 6.58 -6.00
C VAL A 157 -12.43 5.48 -6.13
N MET A 158 -13.44 5.47 -5.26
CA MET A 158 -14.55 4.51 -5.32
C MET A 158 -15.44 4.67 -6.56
N GLN A 159 -15.37 5.78 -7.30
CA GLN A 159 -16.12 6.03 -8.53
C GLN A 159 -15.33 5.75 -9.81
N LEU A 160 -14.03 5.46 -9.72
CA LEU A 160 -13.19 5.15 -10.89
C LEU A 160 -13.73 3.98 -11.73
N PRO A 161 -14.25 2.88 -11.16
CA PRO A 161 -14.79 1.77 -11.94
C PRO A 161 -15.95 2.22 -12.83
N GLY A 162 -15.81 2.00 -14.14
CA GLY A 162 -16.85 2.36 -15.11
C GLY A 162 -16.93 3.86 -15.44
N MET A 163 -16.10 4.72 -14.84
CA MET A 163 -16.00 6.12 -15.25
C MET A 163 -15.41 6.20 -16.66
N THR A 164 -16.01 7.01 -17.53
CA THR A 164 -15.49 7.22 -18.88
C THR A 164 -14.27 8.14 -18.87
N ALA A 165 -13.37 7.98 -19.84
CA ALA A 165 -12.22 8.88 -20.00
C ALA A 165 -12.64 10.36 -20.13
N GLN A 166 -13.76 10.62 -20.82
CA GLN A 166 -14.31 11.99 -20.94
C GLN A 166 -14.72 12.55 -19.57
N ARG A 167 -15.46 11.78 -18.77
CA ARG A 167 -15.89 12.22 -17.44
C ARG A 167 -14.70 12.40 -16.50
N TYR A 168 -13.71 11.51 -16.57
CA TYR A 168 -12.48 11.62 -15.79
C TYR A 168 -11.70 12.90 -16.12
N ALA A 169 -11.58 13.23 -17.41
CA ALA A 169 -10.87 14.42 -17.86
C ALA A 169 -11.51 15.74 -17.38
N GLU A 170 -12.82 15.77 -17.09
CA GLU A 170 -13.51 16.97 -16.58
C GLU A 170 -13.02 17.38 -15.19
N PHE A 171 -12.53 16.45 -14.37
CA PHE A 171 -12.02 16.78 -13.04
C PHE A 171 -10.70 17.56 -13.09
N GLY A 172 -9.94 17.52 -14.20
CA GLY A 172 -8.62 18.15 -14.32
C GLY A 172 -8.60 19.52 -14.99
N GLN A 173 -9.66 19.86 -15.71
CA GLN A 173 -9.74 21.07 -16.53
C GLN A 173 -9.89 22.36 -15.70
N GLY A 174 -10.06 22.26 -14.38
CA GLY A 174 -10.11 23.41 -13.48
C GLY A 174 -8.77 24.16 -13.31
N ASN A 175 -7.64 23.56 -13.69
CA ASN A 175 -6.30 24.17 -13.51
C ASN A 175 -5.72 24.85 -14.75
N SER A 176 -6.31 24.71 -15.95
CA SER A 176 -5.79 25.37 -17.15
C SER A 176 -6.05 26.89 -17.17
N ALA A 177 -6.79 27.43 -16.20
CA ALA A 177 -7.04 28.86 -16.05
C ALA A 177 -6.16 29.56 -14.99
N ALA A 178 -5.34 28.81 -14.24
CA ALA A 178 -4.54 29.38 -13.14
C ALA A 178 -3.17 28.70 -13.03
N GLY A 179 -2.16 29.27 -13.70
CA GLY A 179 -0.76 29.09 -13.29
C GLY A 179 0.15 28.44 -14.33
N HIS A 180 0.62 29.22 -15.30
CA HIS A 180 1.97 29.07 -15.84
C HIS A 180 2.83 30.13 -15.18
N HIS A 181 3.77 29.74 -14.31
CA HIS A 181 5.03 30.44 -14.04
C HIS A 181 6.03 29.46 -13.41
#